data_AF-A0A653D2W9-F1
#
_entry.id   AF-A0A653D2W9-F1
#
_cell.length_a   1.000
_cell.length_b   1.000
_cell.length_c   1.000
_cell.angle_alpha   90.00
_cell.angle_beta   90.00
_cell.angle_gamma   90.00
#
_symmetry.space_group_name_H-M   'P 1'
#
loop_
_entity.id
_entity.type
_entity.pdbx_description
1 polymer ?
#
loop_
_entity_poly.entity_id
_entity_poly.type
_entity_poly.pdbx_seq_one_letter_code
_entity_poly.pdbx_strand_id
1 'polypeptide(L)'
;MANCQEQRAAVKFCFLLGKSAAETVVMVKKAYGDAALSKTRVYEWFSRFKNKEMSIEDQHRSGRPSTSRTDENVKKINALVREDRRRTIDQICEMSGISWSPVQRILSEDLHMRRVAVTLVYWCKNFEK
;
A
#
# COMPACT_ATOMS: atom_id res chain seq x y z
N MET A 1 8.85 18.47 -14.12
CA MET A 1 8.05 18.64 -12.88
C MET A 1 8.94 18.22 -11.73
N ALA A 2 9.24 19.10 -10.77
CA ALA A 2 10.11 18.76 -9.65
C ALA A 2 9.48 17.62 -8.83
N ASN A 3 10.22 16.54 -8.61
CA ASN A 3 9.71 15.36 -7.94
C ASN A 3 9.46 15.70 -6.46
N CYS A 4 8.26 15.43 -5.93
CA CYS A 4 7.93 15.67 -4.52
C CYS A 4 8.95 15.02 -3.56
N GLN A 5 9.54 13.89 -3.95
CA GLN A 5 10.54 13.17 -3.17
C GLN A 5 11.89 13.92 -3.09
N GLU A 6 12.28 14.59 -4.18
CA GLU A 6 13.50 15.39 -4.26
C GLU A 6 13.42 16.60 -3.31
N GLN A 7 12.30 17.31 -3.33
CA GLN A 7 12.09 18.45 -2.43
C GLN A 7 12.05 18.02 -0.96
N ARG A 8 11.49 16.85 -0.64
CA ARG A 8 11.53 16.28 0.72
C ARG A 8 12.96 15.94 1.16
N ALA A 9 13.77 15.39 0.25
CA ALA A 9 15.19 15.15 0.52
C ALA A 9 15.93 16.47 0.78
N ALA A 10 15.64 17.54 0.04
CA ALA A 10 16.20 18.87 0.29
C ALA A 10 15.79 19.43 1.67
N VAL A 11 14.51 19.27 2.07
CA VAL A 11 14.05 19.66 3.41
C VAL A 11 14.80 18.87 4.50
N LYS A 12 14.98 17.56 4.31
CA LYS A 12 15.75 16.70 5.23
C LYS A 12 17.21 17.15 5.33
N PHE A 13 17.83 17.49 4.20
CA PHE A 13 19.18 18.03 4.16
C PHE A 13 19.29 19.32 4.96
N CYS A 14 18.38 20.28 4.77
CA CYS A 14 18.36 21.52 5.55
C CYS A 14 18.15 21.28 7.05
N PHE A 15 17.29 20.33 7.42
CA PHE A 15 17.09 19.93 8.82
C PHE A 15 18.38 19.38 9.45
N LEU A 16 19.11 18.51 8.73
CA LEU A 16 20.39 17.96 9.18
C LEU A 16 21.49 19.02 9.29
N LEU A 17 21.43 20.08 8.48
CA LEU A 17 22.31 21.25 8.59
C LEU A 17 21.96 22.18 9.77
N GLY A 18 20.96 21.83 10.58
CA GLY A 18 20.52 22.65 11.72
C GLY A 18 19.76 23.91 11.33
N LYS A 19 19.27 24.00 10.09
CA LYS A 19 18.46 25.14 9.63
C LYS A 19 17.05 25.06 10.22
N SER A 20 16.47 26.22 10.48
CA SER A 20 15.07 26.32 10.90
C SER A 20 14.11 26.01 9.75
N ALA A 21 12.87 25.64 10.11
CA ALA A 21 11.82 25.43 9.11
C ALA A 21 11.56 26.70 8.29
N ALA A 22 11.63 27.88 8.92
CA ALA A 22 11.41 29.16 8.25
C ALA A 22 12.48 29.45 7.19
N GLU A 23 13.76 29.26 7.53
CA GLU A 23 14.87 29.38 6.56
C GLU A 23 14.72 28.36 5.42
N THR A 24 14.31 27.14 5.75
CA THR A 24 14.13 26.07 4.75
C THR A 24 13.03 26.39 3.75
N VAL A 25 11.93 27.01 4.20
CA VAL A 25 10.87 27.49 3.27
C VAL A 25 11.44 28.49 2.26
N VAL A 26 12.29 29.42 2.70
CA VAL A 26 12.92 30.40 1.80
C VAL A 26 13.87 29.71 0.81
N MET A 27 14.69 28.77 1.29
CA MET A 27 15.63 28.03 0.43
C MET A 27 14.93 27.16 -0.61
N VAL A 28 13.89 26.42 -0.20
CA VAL A 28 13.11 25.57 -1.12
C VAL A 28 12.35 26.43 -2.12
N LYS A 29 11.74 27.55 -1.70
CA LYS A 29 11.08 28.47 -2.62
C LYS A 29 12.06 29.10 -3.63
N LYS A 30 13.28 29.43 -3.19
CA LYS A 30 14.33 29.96 -4.08
C LYS A 30 14.80 28.91 -5.10
N ALA A 31 14.91 27.65 -4.71
CA ALA A 31 15.39 26.57 -5.58
C ALA A 31 14.33 26.09 -6.59
N TYR A 32 13.07 25.96 -6.15
CA TYR A 32 12.01 25.32 -6.94
C TYR A 32 10.93 26.28 -7.46
N GLY A 33 10.98 27.57 -7.09
CA GLY A 33 10.04 28.60 -7.55
C GLY A 33 8.58 28.25 -7.20
N ASP A 34 7.70 28.35 -8.19
CA ASP A 34 6.27 28.06 -8.02
C ASP A 34 5.97 26.57 -7.82
N ALA A 35 6.91 25.68 -8.19
CA ALA A 35 6.80 24.25 -7.96
C ALA A 35 7.24 23.83 -6.54
N ALA A 36 7.65 24.78 -5.69
CA ALA A 36 8.11 24.51 -4.34
C ALA A 36 7.02 23.93 -3.42
N LEU A 37 7.44 23.10 -2.46
CA LEU A 37 6.59 22.65 -1.36
C LEU A 37 6.01 23.86 -0.62
N SER A 38 4.71 23.76 -0.30
CA SER A 38 4.05 24.77 0.51
C SER A 38 4.68 24.87 1.90
N LYS A 39 4.57 26.07 2.50
CA LYS A 39 5.02 26.32 3.88
C LYS A 39 4.51 25.23 4.83
N THR A 40 3.22 24.90 4.79
CA THR A 40 2.63 23.88 5.65
C THR A 40 3.33 22.54 5.53
N ARG A 41 3.60 22.06 4.30
CA ARG A 41 4.29 20.78 4.08
C ARG A 41 5.72 20.78 4.62
N VAL A 42 6.46 21.88 4.45
CA VAL A 42 7.81 21.99 5.02
C VAL A 42 7.77 21.85 6.54
N TYR A 43 6.82 22.50 7.21
CA TYR A 43 6.67 22.40 8.66
C TYR A 43 6.24 20.99 9.13
N GLU A 44 5.34 20.32 8.39
CA GLU A 44 4.96 18.93 8.66
C GLU A 44 6.18 18.00 8.62
N TRP A 45 7.03 18.12 7.59
CA TRP A 45 8.25 17.34 7.48
C TRP A 45 9.24 17.63 8.60
N PHE A 46 9.39 18.90 9.00
CA PHE A 46 10.20 19.27 10.16
C PHE A 46 9.70 18.63 11.45
N SER A 47 8.39 18.59 11.68
CA SER A 47 7.80 17.92 12.85
C SER A 47 8.08 16.41 12.85
N ARG A 48 7.99 15.76 11.68
CA ARG A 48 8.35 14.33 11.53
C ARG A 48 9.83 14.08 11.85
N PHE A 49 10.73 14.90 11.31
CA PHE A 49 12.17 14.75 11.57
C PHE A 49 12.52 14.98 13.05
N LYS A 50 11.85 15.92 13.73
CA LYS A 50 11.97 16.09 15.19
C LYS A 50 11.52 14.84 15.95
N ASN A 51 10.51 14.14 15.46
CA ASN A 51 10.03 12.87 15.99
C ASN A 51 10.90 11.66 15.58
N LYS A 52 12.11 11.90 15.05
CA LYS A 52 13.07 10.89 14.57
C LYS A 52 12.59 10.07 13.37
N GLU A 53 11.50 10.48 12.70
CA GLU A 53 11.01 9.83 11.50
C GLU A 53 11.72 10.39 10.27
N MET A 54 12.88 9.81 9.93
CA MET A 54 13.77 10.32 8.87
C MET A 54 13.50 9.77 7.47
N SER A 55 12.46 8.94 7.28
CA SER A 55 12.07 8.48 5.95
C SER A 55 11.48 9.62 5.13
N ILE A 56 11.82 9.72 3.84
CA ILE A 56 11.24 10.69 2.90
C ILE A 56 10.13 10.09 2.03
N GLU A 57 9.96 8.77 2.13
CA GLU A 57 8.97 8.01 1.40
C GLU A 57 7.58 8.19 2.02
N ASP A 58 6.55 8.08 1.19
CA ASP A 58 5.19 7.98 1.73
C ASP A 58 5.09 6.67 2.53
N GLN A 59 4.57 6.75 3.75
CA GLN A 59 4.20 5.54 4.47
C GLN A 59 3.21 4.74 3.62
N HIS A 60 3.29 3.40 3.71
CA HIS A 60 2.36 2.53 3.03
C HIS A 60 0.93 2.95 3.38
N ARG A 61 0.20 3.48 2.40
CA ARG A 61 -1.18 3.89 2.61
C ARG A 61 -1.99 2.64 2.84
N SER A 62 -2.46 2.45 4.07
CA SER A 62 -3.56 1.55 4.34
C SER A 62 -4.77 2.09 3.57
N GLY A 63 -5.05 1.51 2.41
CA GLY A 63 -6.33 1.72 1.74
C GLY A 63 -7.47 1.31 2.67
N ARG A 64 -8.71 1.76 2.38
CA ARG A 64 -9.88 1.35 3.16
C ARG A 64 -9.94 -0.19 3.17
N PRO A 65 -9.82 -0.86 4.32
CA PRO A 65 -10.05 -2.29 4.38
C PRO A 65 -11.48 -2.56 3.91
N SER A 66 -11.63 -3.43 2.92
CA SER A 66 -12.96 -3.89 2.53
C SER A 66 -13.55 -4.62 3.75
N THR A 67 -14.71 -4.19 4.24
CA THR A 67 -15.37 -4.78 5.42
C THR A 67 -15.62 -6.29 5.30
N SER A 68 -15.61 -6.80 4.07
CA SER A 68 -15.76 -8.22 3.72
C SER A 68 -14.44 -9.01 3.66
N ARG A 69 -13.27 -8.35 3.72
CA ARG A 69 -11.94 -9.00 3.75
C ARG A 69 -11.41 -9.10 5.18
N THR A 70 -12.19 -9.72 6.05
CA THR A 70 -11.72 -10.10 7.40
C THR A 70 -10.88 -11.36 7.33
N ASP A 71 -9.96 -11.54 8.28
CA ASP A 71 -9.11 -12.75 8.35
C ASP A 71 -9.94 -14.04 8.45
N GLU A 72 -11.12 -13.96 9.07
CA GLU A 72 -12.08 -15.06 9.17
C GLU A 72 -12.60 -15.48 7.79
N ASN A 73 -12.99 -14.51 6.97
CA ASN A 73 -13.49 -14.77 5.61
C ASN A 73 -12.39 -15.33 4.71
N VAL A 74 -11.15 -14.83 4.84
CA VAL A 74 -9.98 -15.36 4.13
C VAL A 74 -9.72 -16.81 4.50
N LYS A 75 -9.74 -17.14 5.81
CA LYS A 75 -9.58 -18.53 6.28
C LYS A 75 -10.69 -19.44 5.78
N LYS A 76 -11.94 -18.99 5.83
CA LYS A 76 -13.12 -19.74 5.36
C LYS A 76 -13.02 -20.06 3.87
N ILE A 77 -12.73 -19.07 3.03
CA ILE A 77 -12.56 -19.25 1.58
C ILE A 77 -11.37 -20.18 1.28
N ASN A 78 -10.24 -20.01 1.98
CA ASN A 78 -9.08 -20.88 1.79
C ASN A 78 -9.37 -22.34 2.15
N ALA A 79 -10.17 -22.61 3.18
CA ALA A 79 -10.60 -23.96 3.53
C ALA A 79 -11.46 -24.60 2.43
N LEU A 80 -12.45 -23.86 1.92
CA LEU A 80 -13.34 -24.33 0.83
C LEU A 80 -12.59 -24.67 -0.45
N VAL A 81 -11.57 -23.88 -0.79
CA VAL A 81 -10.72 -24.12 -1.97
C VAL A 81 -9.76 -25.28 -1.76
N ARG A 82 -9.25 -25.47 -0.54
CA ARG A 82 -8.36 -26.61 -0.22
C ARG A 82 -9.09 -27.94 -0.25
N GLU A 83 -10.36 -27.95 0.14
CA GLU A 83 -11.23 -29.12 0.08
C GLU A 83 -11.51 -29.52 -1.37
N ASP A 84 -11.86 -28.56 -2.24
CA ASP A 84 -11.98 -28.81 -3.69
C ASP A 84 -11.58 -27.58 -4.52
N ARG A 85 -10.48 -27.74 -5.27
CA ARG A 85 -9.89 -26.68 -6.12
C ARG A 85 -10.63 -26.48 -7.45
N ARG A 86 -11.59 -27.34 -7.78
CA ARG A 86 -12.43 -27.23 -8.98
C ARG A 86 -13.70 -26.42 -8.72
N ARG A 87 -13.95 -26.02 -7.47
CA ARG A 87 -15.10 -25.18 -7.13
C ARG A 87 -15.05 -23.85 -7.84
N THR A 88 -16.20 -23.47 -8.38
CA THR A 88 -16.41 -22.17 -8.99
C THR A 88 -16.54 -21.09 -7.92
N ILE A 89 -16.34 -19.84 -8.31
CA ILE A 89 -16.52 -18.69 -7.39
C ILE A 89 -17.97 -18.68 -6.87
N ASP A 90 -18.95 -19.03 -7.70
CA ASP A 90 -20.37 -19.03 -7.31
C ASP A 90 -20.66 -20.05 -6.20
N GLN A 91 -20.12 -21.27 -6.31
CA GLN A 91 -20.21 -22.28 -5.26
C GLN A 91 -19.55 -21.82 -3.95
N ILE A 92 -18.40 -21.15 -4.05
CA ILE A 92 -17.71 -20.60 -2.87
C ILE A 92 -18.54 -19.48 -2.23
N CYS A 93 -19.23 -18.65 -3.02
CA CYS A 93 -20.12 -17.61 -2.51
C CYS A 93 -21.28 -18.22 -1.72
N GLU A 94 -21.94 -19.24 -2.30
CA GLU A 94 -23.06 -19.93 -1.67
C GLU A 94 -22.66 -20.58 -0.34
N MET A 95 -21.53 -21.30 -0.30
CA MET A 95 -21.04 -21.95 0.91
C MET A 95 -20.49 -20.96 1.96
N SER A 96 -19.90 -19.85 1.51
CA SER A 96 -19.32 -18.87 2.43
C SER A 96 -20.32 -17.84 2.95
N GLY A 97 -21.44 -17.62 2.24
CA GLY A 97 -22.39 -16.54 2.52
C GLY A 97 -21.83 -15.15 2.18
N ILE A 98 -20.74 -15.10 1.42
CA ILE A 98 -20.04 -13.87 1.06
C ILE A 98 -20.40 -13.53 -0.39
N SER A 99 -20.53 -12.24 -0.68
CA SER A 99 -20.76 -11.79 -2.05
C SER A 99 -19.58 -12.11 -2.97
N TRP A 100 -19.85 -12.10 -4.27
CA TRP A 100 -18.90 -12.52 -5.29
C TRP A 100 -17.61 -11.68 -5.33
N SER A 101 -17.71 -10.35 -5.23
CA SER A 101 -16.56 -9.46 -5.38
C SER A 101 -15.48 -9.64 -4.30
N PRO A 102 -15.83 -9.78 -3.00
CA PRO A 102 -14.87 -10.15 -1.97
C PRO A 102 -14.22 -11.52 -2.18
N VAL A 103 -15.00 -12.54 -2.58
CA VAL A 103 -14.46 -13.89 -2.85
C VAL A 103 -13.45 -13.82 -3.99
N GLN A 104 -13.78 -13.14 -5.09
CA GLN A 104 -12.87 -12.96 -6.22
C GLN A 104 -11.56 -12.29 -5.79
N ARG A 105 -11.64 -11.19 -5.03
CA ARG A 105 -10.45 -10.48 -4.53
C ARG A 105 -9.61 -11.32 -3.58
N ILE A 106 -10.23 -12.06 -2.66
CA ILE A 106 -9.53 -12.93 -1.71
C ILE A 106 -8.77 -14.02 -2.47
N LEU A 107 -9.41 -14.64 -3.47
CA LEU A 107 -8.75 -15.64 -4.31
C LEU A 107 -7.53 -15.05 -5.04
N SER A 108 -7.63 -13.85 -5.62
CA SER A 108 -6.55 -13.26 -6.43
C SER A 108 -5.46 -12.54 -5.63
N GLU A 109 -5.84 -11.76 -4.61
CA GLU A 109 -4.94 -10.86 -3.88
C GLU A 109 -4.41 -11.48 -2.59
N ASP A 110 -5.23 -12.23 -1.84
CA ASP A 110 -4.84 -12.78 -0.53
C ASP A 110 -4.29 -14.22 -0.66
N LEU A 111 -4.88 -15.03 -1.54
CA LEU A 111 -4.47 -16.42 -1.78
C LEU A 111 -3.59 -16.59 -3.02
N HIS A 112 -3.38 -15.52 -3.78
CA HIS A 112 -2.57 -15.49 -5.00
C HIS A 112 -2.90 -16.64 -5.97
N MET A 113 -4.20 -16.93 -6.14
CA MET A 113 -4.68 -17.97 -7.03
C MET A 113 -5.01 -17.40 -8.40
N ARG A 114 -4.62 -18.14 -9.44
CA ARG A 114 -5.01 -17.84 -10.83
C ARG A 114 -5.76 -19.02 -11.41
N ARG A 115 -6.79 -18.72 -12.22
CA ARG A 115 -7.53 -19.74 -12.97
C ARG A 115 -6.67 -20.21 -14.14
N VAL A 116 -6.29 -21.48 -14.14
CA VAL A 116 -5.55 -22.13 -15.23
C VAL A 116 -6.38 -23.32 -15.66
N ALA A 117 -7.00 -23.24 -16.85
CA ALA A 117 -7.87 -24.28 -17.43
C ALA A 117 -8.81 -24.98 -16.41
N VAL A 118 -9.96 -24.36 -16.15
CA VAL A 118 -11.03 -24.83 -15.22
C VAL A 118 -10.60 -25.04 -13.74
N THR A 119 -9.30 -24.98 -13.43
CA THR A 119 -8.76 -25.29 -12.09
C THR A 119 -8.09 -24.06 -11.47
N LEU A 120 -8.25 -23.86 -10.16
CA LEU A 120 -7.54 -22.83 -9.40
C LEU A 120 -6.20 -23.36 -8.88
N VAL A 121 -5.11 -22.64 -9.13
CA VAL A 121 -3.75 -23.02 -8.71
C VAL A 121 -3.09 -21.87 -7.94
N TYR A 122 -2.40 -22.20 -6.84
CA TYR A 122 -1.57 -21.25 -6.07
C TYR A 122 -0.34 -20.82 -6.89
N TRP A 123 -0.03 -19.53 -6.93
CA TRP A 123 0.97 -19.01 -7.86
C TRP A 123 2.46 -19.12 -7.42
N CYS A 124 2.82 -19.67 -6.27
CA CYS A 124 4.26 -19.70 -5.89
C CYS A 124 4.74 -21.02 -5.25
N LYS A 125 4.17 -22.17 -5.65
CA LYS A 125 4.65 -23.49 -5.15
C LYS A 125 4.83 -24.60 -6.20
N ASN A 126 4.66 -24.31 -7.49
CA ASN A 126 4.81 -25.33 -8.54
C ASN A 126 5.88 -24.95 -9.58
N PHE A 127 7.07 -24.58 -9.11
CA PHE A 127 8.25 -24.52 -9.96
C PHE A 127 9.50 -24.91 -9.16
N GLU A 128 9.50 -26.14 -8.65
CA GLU A 128 10.73 -26.88 -8.37
C GLU A 128 10.43 -28.35 -8.67
N LYS A 129 11.32 -28.95 -9.47
CA LYS A 129 11.21 -30.29 -10.05
C LYS A 129 11.30 -31.38 -8.99
#